data_AF-A0A970HNS3-F1
#
_entry.id   AF-A0A970HNS3-F1
#
_cell.length_a   1.000
_cell.length_b   1.000
_cell.length_c   1.000
_cell.angle_alpha   90.00
_cell.angle_beta   90.00
_cell.angle_gamma   90.00
#
_symmetry.space_group_name_H-M   'P 1'
#
loop_
_entity.id
_entity.type
_entity.pdbx_description
1 polymer ?
#
loop_
_entity_poly.entity_id
_entity_poly.type
_entity_poly.pdbx_seq_one_letter_code
_entity_poly.pdbx_strand_id
1 'polypeptide(L)'
;MDSIFSFMLLARLLGHPLAALVIVLVVYWAANRSLSGWLPGITRSIGRAAQIRRLRNTVALNPADAKSLMELGVLLFEAGRPDEAVVPLEQAVSKMDDHAHALYYLGATYAELGRGAEASEVLRKAIALRPEVAHGRPYVYLVQLTDVAKTASATAEEIETWTADALRYGDAETCYRLGTVLVQAKKNEKARRAFSEAVDHYRRSPGFVRRTARIWALRSRMSLRKLGYGPDGGKK
;
A
#
# COMPACT_ATOMS: atom_id res chain seq x y z
N MET A 1 13.79 26.31 -31.02
CA MET A 1 15.14 25.84 -31.43
C MET A 1 14.92 24.58 -32.23
N ASP A 2 15.08 24.71 -33.54
CA ASP A 2 14.41 23.87 -34.52
C ASP A 2 15.03 22.48 -34.59
N SER A 3 14.18 21.44 -34.58
CA SER A 3 14.54 20.01 -34.58
C SER A 3 15.49 19.62 -35.72
N ILE A 4 15.52 20.41 -36.78
CA ILE A 4 16.38 20.26 -37.96
C ILE A 4 17.86 20.54 -37.61
N PHE A 5 18.12 21.51 -36.73
CA PHE A 5 19.47 21.90 -36.35
C PHE A 5 20.15 20.84 -35.46
N SER A 6 19.39 20.26 -34.52
CA SER A 6 19.84 19.13 -33.70
C SER A 6 20.12 17.87 -34.53
N PHE A 7 19.33 17.63 -35.59
CA PHE A 7 19.52 16.49 -36.49
C PHE A 7 20.79 16.64 -37.33
N MET A 8 21.04 17.83 -37.91
CA MET A 8 22.26 18.10 -38.67
C MET A 8 23.53 18.01 -37.81
N LEU A 9 23.48 18.46 -36.55
CA LEU A 9 24.60 18.35 -35.62
C LEU A 9 24.94 16.88 -35.30
N LEU A 10 23.92 16.06 -35.04
CA LEU A 10 24.08 14.61 -34.79
C LEU A 10 24.57 13.85 -36.03
N ALA A 11 24.05 14.18 -37.21
CA ALA A 11 24.48 13.57 -38.47
C ALA A 11 25.95 13.87 -38.80
N ARG A 12 26.43 15.08 -38.48
CA ARG A 12 27.82 15.50 -38.67
C ARG A 12 28.79 14.85 -37.68
N LEU A 13 28.31 14.54 -36.47
CA LEU A 13 29.11 13.91 -35.41
C LEU A 13 29.29 12.40 -35.61
N LEU A 14 28.32 11.72 -36.23
CA LEU A 14 28.37 10.27 -36.49
C LEU A 14 28.86 9.91 -37.90
N GLY A 15 29.05 10.89 -38.79
CA GLY A 15 29.54 10.68 -40.16
C GLY A 15 28.58 9.93 -41.10
N HIS A 16 27.41 9.48 -40.62
CA HIS A 16 26.42 8.79 -41.45
C HIS A 16 24.97 9.18 -41.09
N PRO A 17 24.21 9.83 -41.98
CA PRO A 17 22.90 10.41 -41.66
C PRO A 17 21.84 9.35 -41.29
N LEU A 18 21.94 8.14 -41.85
CA LEU A 18 21.04 7.03 -41.51
C LEU A 18 21.23 6.52 -40.07
N ALA A 19 22.46 6.55 -39.52
CA ALA A 19 22.72 6.11 -38.15
C ALA A 19 22.13 7.09 -37.13
N ALA A 20 22.21 8.39 -37.40
CA ALA A 20 21.56 9.43 -36.60
C ALA A 20 20.03 9.27 -36.62
N LEU A 21 19.44 8.98 -37.79
CA LEU A 21 18.00 8.72 -37.90
C LEU A 21 17.57 7.47 -37.10
N VAL A 22 18.34 6.38 -37.16
CA VAL A 22 18.08 5.17 -36.36
C VAL A 22 18.17 5.47 -34.86
N ILE A 23 19.15 6.25 -34.41
CA ILE A 23 19.27 6.63 -33.00
C ILE A 23 18.10 7.51 -32.57
N VAL A 24 17.70 8.50 -33.39
CA VAL A 24 16.52 9.34 -33.10
C VAL A 24 15.26 8.49 -33.06
N LEU A 25 15.10 7.53 -33.97
CA LEU A 25 13.98 6.58 -33.96
C LEU A 25 14.02 5.64 -32.76
N VAL A 26 15.19 5.17 -32.33
CA VAL A 26 15.35 4.33 -31.13
C VAL A 26 15.09 5.14 -29.87
N VAL A 27 15.54 6.39 -29.79
CA VAL A 27 15.24 7.32 -28.69
C VAL A 27 13.78 7.69 -28.67
N TYR A 28 13.14 7.91 -29.83
CA TYR A 28 11.72 8.20 -29.94
C TYR A 28 10.85 6.97 -29.62
N TRP A 29 11.24 5.79 -30.13
CA TRP A 29 10.59 4.51 -29.83
C TRP A 29 10.79 4.13 -28.36
N ALA A 30 11.98 4.35 -27.79
CA ALA A 30 12.26 4.18 -26.38
C ALA A 30 11.50 5.22 -25.55
N ALA A 31 11.41 6.49 -25.97
CA ALA A 31 10.62 7.48 -25.26
C ALA A 31 9.13 7.09 -25.27
N ASN A 32 8.59 6.68 -26.42
CA ASN A 32 7.19 6.30 -26.57
C ASN A 32 6.85 4.95 -25.88
N ARG A 33 7.82 4.04 -25.76
CA ARG A 33 7.66 2.72 -25.10
C ARG A 33 8.10 2.71 -23.62
N SER A 34 8.97 3.62 -23.21
CA SER A 34 9.56 3.71 -21.86
C SER A 34 8.88 4.77 -20.99
N LEU A 35 8.34 5.87 -21.54
CA LEU A 35 7.69 6.88 -20.68
C LEU A 35 6.41 6.38 -20.00
N SER A 36 5.71 5.40 -20.56
CA SER A 36 4.53 4.81 -19.92
C SER A 36 4.87 3.83 -18.77
N GLY A 37 6.14 3.44 -18.61
CA GLY A 37 6.57 2.40 -17.67
C GLY A 37 7.71 2.74 -16.70
N TRP A 38 8.54 3.77 -16.96
CA TRP A 38 9.72 4.08 -16.13
C TRP A 38 9.53 5.21 -15.10
N LEU A 39 8.52 6.07 -15.26
CA LEU A 39 8.15 7.09 -14.27
C LEU A 39 6.86 6.82 -13.44
N PRO A 40 6.41 5.56 -13.19
CA PRO A 40 5.14 5.34 -12.49
C PRO A 40 5.08 5.96 -11.09
N GLY A 41 6.22 6.13 -10.40
CA GLY A 41 6.24 6.77 -9.08
C GLY A 41 5.95 8.26 -9.15
N ILE A 42 6.61 8.98 -10.07
CA ILE A 42 6.54 10.43 -10.18
C ILE A 42 5.21 10.85 -10.81
N THR A 43 4.76 10.22 -11.89
CA THR A 43 3.48 10.55 -12.53
C THR A 43 2.27 10.24 -11.63
N ARG A 44 2.32 9.15 -10.85
CA ARG A 44 1.30 8.87 -9.83
C ARG A 44 1.27 9.93 -8.72
N SER A 45 2.43 10.41 -8.27
CA SER A 45 2.49 11.46 -7.24
C SER A 45 1.91 12.80 -7.74
N ILE A 46 2.21 13.18 -8.99
CA ILE A 46 1.69 14.41 -9.61
C ILE A 46 0.18 14.31 -9.83
N GLY A 47 -0.29 13.17 -10.34
CA GLY A 47 -1.73 12.90 -10.50
C GLY A 47 -2.48 12.96 -9.16
N ARG A 48 -1.91 12.36 -8.10
CA ARG A 48 -2.48 12.41 -6.73
C ARG A 48 -2.57 13.83 -6.19
N ALA A 49 -1.53 14.65 -6.37
CA ALA A 49 -1.56 16.04 -5.92
C ALA A 49 -2.67 16.85 -6.62
N ALA A 50 -2.85 16.66 -7.93
CA ALA A 50 -3.95 17.28 -8.66
C ALA A 50 -5.33 16.77 -8.21
N GLN A 51 -5.47 15.46 -7.99
CA GLN A 51 -6.69 14.84 -7.46
C GLN A 51 -7.06 15.39 -6.08
N ILE A 52 -6.09 15.48 -5.15
CA ILE A 52 -6.28 16.06 -3.82
C ILE A 52 -6.76 17.51 -3.92
N ARG A 53 -6.16 18.33 -4.78
CA ARG A 53 -6.63 19.73 -5.00
C ARG A 53 -8.07 19.77 -5.50
N ARG A 54 -8.42 18.93 -6.47
CA ARG A 54 -9.79 18.85 -7.00
C ARG A 54 -10.78 18.47 -5.91
N LEU A 55 -10.47 17.43 -5.13
CA LEU A 55 -11.33 16.96 -4.03
C LEU A 55 -11.47 18.00 -2.91
N ARG A 56 -10.42 18.75 -2.59
CA ARG A 56 -10.52 19.89 -1.64
C ARG A 56 -11.53 20.92 -2.12
N ASN A 57 -11.51 21.28 -3.40
CA ASN A 57 -12.49 22.21 -3.96
C ASN A 57 -13.90 21.61 -3.93
N THR A 58 -14.06 20.32 -4.26
CA THR A 58 -15.36 19.63 -4.19
C THR A 58 -15.93 19.65 -2.76
N VAL A 59 -15.12 19.31 -1.77
CA VAL A 59 -15.53 19.30 -0.35
C VAL A 59 -15.82 20.72 0.14
N ALA A 60 -15.08 21.73 -0.33
CA ALA A 60 -15.37 23.13 -0.01
C ALA A 60 -16.73 23.60 -0.57
N LEU A 61 -17.10 23.12 -1.77
CA LEU A 61 -18.40 23.41 -2.39
C LEU A 61 -19.56 22.60 -1.78
N ASN A 62 -19.29 21.35 -1.37
CA ASN A 62 -20.26 20.48 -0.73
C ASN A 62 -19.64 19.73 0.47
N PRO A 63 -19.65 20.34 1.67
CA PRO A 63 -19.11 19.72 2.89
C PRO A 63 -19.91 18.51 3.39
N ALA A 64 -21.06 18.20 2.79
CA ALA A 64 -21.90 17.05 3.14
C ALA A 64 -21.60 15.82 2.27
N ASP A 65 -20.81 15.95 1.20
CA ASP A 65 -20.45 14.81 0.35
C ASP A 65 -19.45 13.88 1.04
N ALA A 66 -19.99 12.89 1.74
CA ALA A 66 -19.22 11.93 2.52
C ALA A 66 -18.29 11.07 1.65
N LYS A 67 -18.66 10.82 0.39
CA LYS A 67 -17.83 10.06 -0.55
C LYS A 67 -16.59 10.87 -0.94
N SER A 68 -16.76 12.14 -1.30
CA SER A 68 -15.63 13.02 -1.60
C SER A 68 -14.72 13.24 -0.40
N LEU A 69 -15.29 13.36 0.80
CA LEU A 69 -14.55 13.43 2.05
C LEU A 69 -13.70 12.19 2.29
N MET A 70 -14.29 11.00 2.11
CA MET A 70 -13.56 9.74 2.22
C MET A 70 -12.44 9.66 1.19
N GLU A 71 -12.74 9.89 -0.10
CA GLU A 71 -11.74 9.83 -1.17
C GLU A 71 -10.57 10.79 -0.92
N LEU A 72 -10.85 11.99 -0.41
CA LEU A 72 -9.83 12.96 -0.01
C LEU A 72 -8.96 12.40 1.13
N GLY A 73 -9.59 11.88 2.18
CA GLY A 73 -8.91 11.27 3.31
C GLY A 73 -8.00 10.09 2.93
N VAL A 74 -8.52 9.18 2.11
CA VAL A 74 -7.76 8.02 1.61
C VAL A 74 -6.53 8.46 0.80
N LEU A 75 -6.70 9.43 -0.11
CA LEU A 75 -5.60 9.91 -0.93
C LEU A 75 -4.54 10.66 -0.11
N LEU A 76 -4.95 11.39 0.94
CA LEU A 76 -4.02 12.03 1.86
C LEU A 76 -3.22 10.99 2.67
N PHE A 77 -3.88 9.94 3.15
CA PHE A 77 -3.23 8.82 3.82
C PHE A 77 -2.22 8.12 2.89
N GLU A 78 -2.62 7.75 1.67
CA GLU A 78 -1.72 7.12 0.69
C GLU A 78 -0.57 8.03 0.24
N ALA A 79 -0.74 9.35 0.33
CA ALA A 79 0.30 10.34 0.04
C ALA A 79 1.28 10.54 1.20
N GLY A 80 1.12 9.82 2.32
CA GLY A 80 1.96 9.95 3.51
C GLY A 80 1.69 11.23 4.30
N ARG A 81 0.47 11.76 4.23
CA ARG A 81 0.02 12.97 4.94
C ARG A 81 -1.11 12.62 5.93
N PRO A 82 -0.84 11.77 6.94
CA PRO A 82 -1.87 11.30 7.86
C PRO A 82 -2.49 12.44 8.69
N ASP A 83 -1.73 13.47 9.04
CA ASP A 83 -2.24 14.64 9.79
C ASP A 83 -3.43 15.32 9.08
N GLU A 84 -3.34 15.45 7.76
CA GLU A 84 -4.38 16.09 6.95
C GLU A 84 -5.53 15.14 6.60
N ALA A 85 -5.31 13.82 6.74
CA ALA A 85 -6.31 12.80 6.43
C ALA A 85 -7.36 12.65 7.55
N VAL A 86 -7.03 13.00 8.80
CA VAL A 86 -7.92 12.82 9.96
C VAL A 86 -9.27 13.50 9.76
N VAL A 87 -9.27 14.82 9.54
CA VAL A 87 -10.52 15.60 9.51
C VAL A 87 -11.45 15.14 8.38
N PRO A 88 -11.00 14.96 7.12
CA PRO A 88 -11.87 14.42 6.07
C PRO A 88 -12.41 13.02 6.38
N LEU A 89 -11.60 12.15 7.00
CA LEU A 89 -12.03 10.79 7.36
C LEU A 89 -13.02 10.77 8.53
N GLU A 90 -12.81 11.57 9.58
CA GLU A 90 -13.77 11.74 10.68
C GLU A 90 -15.12 12.27 10.15
N GLN A 91 -15.07 13.30 9.29
CA GLN A 91 -16.27 13.85 8.67
C GLN A 91 -16.97 12.82 7.78
N ALA A 92 -16.23 12.04 6.99
CA ALA A 92 -16.80 10.96 6.18
C ALA A 92 -17.50 9.91 7.06
N VAL A 93 -16.84 9.44 8.12
CA VAL A 93 -17.41 8.45 9.05
C VAL A 93 -18.64 9.00 9.77
N SER A 94 -18.67 10.30 10.10
CA SER A 94 -19.85 10.92 10.74
C SER A 94 -21.07 11.06 9.83
N LYS A 95 -20.87 10.98 8.50
CA LYS A 95 -21.91 11.19 7.48
C LYS A 95 -22.32 9.91 6.77
N MET A 96 -21.58 8.82 6.96
CA MET A 96 -21.87 7.51 6.38
C MET A 96 -22.19 6.53 7.50
N ASP A 97 -23.42 6.06 7.54
CA ASP A 97 -23.73 4.84 8.27
C ASP A 97 -23.09 3.65 7.52
N ASP A 98 -22.37 2.81 8.25
CA ASP A 98 -21.79 1.55 7.78
C ASP A 98 -20.74 1.68 6.63
N HIS A 99 -19.62 2.33 6.92
CA HIS A 99 -18.49 2.35 5.99
C HIS A 99 -17.20 1.79 6.59
N ALA A 100 -17.12 0.45 6.65
CA ALA A 100 -15.95 -0.29 7.12
C ALA A 100 -14.63 0.18 6.48
N HIS A 101 -14.64 0.59 5.20
CA HIS A 101 -13.45 1.10 4.52
C HIS A 101 -12.99 2.47 5.07
N ALA A 102 -13.91 3.41 5.30
CA ALA A 102 -13.55 4.70 5.90
C ALA A 102 -13.04 4.52 7.34
N LEU A 103 -13.67 3.65 8.12
CA LEU A 103 -13.21 3.29 9.46
C LEU A 103 -11.80 2.68 9.43
N TYR A 104 -11.51 1.76 8.49
CA TYR A 104 -10.16 1.24 8.31
C TYR A 104 -9.14 2.36 8.08
N TYR A 105 -9.40 3.27 7.13
CA TYR A 105 -8.47 4.35 6.82
C TYR A 105 -8.33 5.35 7.97
N LEU A 106 -9.41 5.66 8.69
CA LEU A 106 -9.37 6.51 9.87
C LEU A 106 -8.52 5.88 10.98
N GLY A 107 -8.75 4.59 11.27
CA GLY A 107 -7.99 3.85 12.27
C GLY A 107 -6.52 3.69 11.90
N ALA A 108 -6.21 3.42 10.63
CA ALA A 108 -4.83 3.38 10.13
C ALA A 108 -4.16 4.77 10.22
N THR A 109 -4.89 5.84 9.91
CA THR A 109 -4.41 7.22 10.06
C THR A 109 -4.06 7.52 11.51
N TYR A 110 -4.92 7.16 12.46
CA TYR A 110 -4.61 7.30 13.89
C TYR A 110 -3.40 6.49 14.33
N ALA A 111 -3.22 5.28 13.81
CA ALA A 111 -2.05 4.46 14.12
C ALA A 111 -0.74 5.13 13.66
N GLU A 112 -0.71 5.68 12.44
CA GLU A 112 0.46 6.42 11.91
C GLU A 112 0.76 7.71 12.71
N LEU A 113 -0.28 8.32 13.30
CA LEU A 113 -0.14 9.50 14.18
C LEU A 113 0.21 9.16 15.63
N GLY A 114 0.41 7.88 15.96
CA GLY A 114 0.68 7.44 17.33
C GLY A 114 -0.54 7.49 18.26
N ARG A 115 -1.74 7.78 17.74
CA ARG A 115 -3.02 7.78 18.46
C ARG A 115 -3.56 6.36 18.62
N GLY A 116 -2.79 5.49 19.28
CA GLY A 116 -3.02 4.04 19.31
C GLY A 116 -4.34 3.60 19.93
N ALA A 117 -4.82 4.27 20.98
CA ALA A 117 -6.10 3.95 21.62
C ALA A 117 -7.27 4.16 20.65
N GLU A 118 -7.33 5.33 20.01
CA GLU A 118 -8.36 5.70 19.04
C GLU A 118 -8.29 4.84 17.78
N ALA A 119 -7.07 4.57 17.30
CA ALA A 119 -6.85 3.62 16.21
C ALA A 119 -7.46 2.26 16.52
N SER A 120 -7.20 1.73 17.72
CA SER A 120 -7.69 0.41 18.13
C SER A 120 -9.22 0.35 18.24
N GLU A 121 -9.86 1.41 18.68
CA GLU A 121 -11.32 1.47 18.79
C GLU A 121 -11.96 1.49 17.39
N VAL A 122 -11.46 2.36 16.51
CA VAL A 122 -11.99 2.54 15.15
C VAL A 122 -11.74 1.30 14.30
N LEU A 123 -10.55 0.68 14.40
CA LEU A 123 -10.25 -0.55 13.67
C LEU A 123 -11.11 -1.73 14.12
N ARG A 124 -11.44 -1.83 15.42
CA ARG A 124 -12.39 -2.83 15.93
C ARG A 124 -13.79 -2.63 15.33
N LYS A 125 -14.25 -1.38 15.18
CA LYS A 125 -15.51 -1.08 14.48
C LYS A 125 -15.44 -1.51 13.01
N ALA A 126 -14.32 -1.26 12.32
CA ALA A 126 -14.15 -1.66 10.93
C ALA A 126 -14.29 -3.18 10.72
N ILE A 127 -13.63 -3.99 11.56
CA ILE A 127 -13.70 -5.46 11.46
C ILE A 127 -15.05 -6.03 11.93
N ALA A 128 -15.74 -5.35 12.86
CA ALA A 128 -17.06 -5.75 13.31
C ALA A 128 -18.12 -5.57 12.20
N LEU A 129 -17.99 -4.51 11.40
CA LEU A 129 -18.85 -4.30 10.23
C LEU A 129 -18.51 -5.25 9.09
N ARG A 130 -17.21 -5.40 8.79
CA ARG A 130 -16.75 -6.28 7.71
C ARG A 130 -15.39 -6.92 8.04
N PRO A 131 -15.36 -8.21 8.43
CA PRO A 131 -14.13 -8.89 8.80
C PRO A 131 -13.05 -8.88 7.73
N GLU A 132 -13.41 -8.99 6.45
CA GLU A 132 -12.47 -9.00 5.33
C GLU A 132 -12.13 -7.61 4.77
N VAL A 133 -12.55 -6.53 5.45
CA VAL A 133 -12.33 -5.17 4.97
C VAL A 133 -10.85 -4.91 4.71
N ALA A 134 -10.58 -4.27 3.57
CA ALA A 134 -9.22 -3.96 3.16
C ALA A 134 -8.28 -5.18 3.17
N HIS A 135 -8.79 -6.38 2.84
CA HIS A 135 -8.05 -7.65 2.84
C HIS A 135 -7.45 -7.99 4.21
N GLY A 136 -8.17 -7.76 5.30
CA GLY A 136 -7.70 -8.09 6.65
C GLY A 136 -6.57 -7.18 7.18
N ARG A 137 -6.24 -6.09 6.47
CA ARG A 137 -5.26 -5.09 6.96
C ARG A 137 -5.56 -4.51 8.35
N PRO A 138 -6.81 -4.28 8.78
CA PRO A 138 -7.07 -3.80 10.14
C PRO A 138 -6.48 -4.68 11.23
N TYR A 139 -6.51 -6.02 11.06
CA TYR A 139 -5.94 -6.95 12.04
C TYR A 139 -4.44 -6.76 12.20
N VAL A 140 -3.71 -6.42 11.13
CA VAL A 140 -2.27 -6.15 11.21
C VAL A 140 -1.99 -4.90 12.06
N TYR A 141 -2.77 -3.84 11.87
CA TYR A 141 -2.67 -2.64 12.71
C TYR A 141 -3.02 -2.95 14.17
N LEU A 142 -4.09 -3.71 14.42
CA LEU A 142 -4.46 -4.12 15.77
C LEU A 142 -3.34 -4.89 16.46
N VAL A 143 -2.73 -5.88 15.78
CA VAL A 143 -1.58 -6.63 16.30
C VAL A 143 -0.37 -5.69 16.53
N GLN A 144 -0.07 -4.77 15.62
CA GLN A 144 1.03 -3.80 15.77
C GLN A 144 0.84 -2.87 16.98
N LEU A 145 -0.38 -2.38 17.19
CA LEU A 145 -0.72 -1.48 18.29
C LEU A 145 -0.59 -2.15 19.67
N THR A 146 -0.66 -3.49 19.74
CA THR A 146 -0.40 -4.21 20.99
C THR A 146 1.06 -4.17 21.42
N ASP A 147 1.98 -4.06 20.46
CA ASP A 147 3.44 -4.07 20.70
C ASP A 147 3.97 -2.65 20.97
N VAL A 148 3.47 -1.65 20.23
CA VAL A 148 4.01 -0.28 20.22
C VAL A 148 3.56 0.58 21.42
N ALA A 149 2.35 0.38 21.94
CA ALA A 149 1.73 1.39 22.81
C ALA A 149 1.53 0.99 24.28
N LYS A 150 1.91 -0.23 24.72
CA LYS A 150 1.51 -0.73 26.07
C LYS A 150 0.02 -0.45 26.37
N THR A 151 -0.84 -0.42 25.35
CA THR A 151 -2.26 -0.14 25.52
C THR A 151 -2.88 -1.34 26.23
N ALA A 152 -3.36 -1.11 27.44
CA ALA A 152 -3.62 -2.11 28.47
C ALA A 152 -4.87 -3.00 28.26
N SER A 153 -5.21 -3.42 27.03
CA SER A 153 -6.51 -4.10 26.81
C SER A 153 -6.53 -5.27 25.84
N ALA A 154 -5.49 -5.51 25.03
CA ALA A 154 -5.52 -6.68 24.14
C ALA A 154 -5.02 -7.93 24.87
N THR A 155 -5.87 -8.93 25.04
CA THR A 155 -5.48 -10.20 25.64
C THR A 155 -4.61 -11.01 24.68
N ALA A 156 -3.86 -11.98 25.21
CA ALA A 156 -3.10 -12.91 24.37
C ALA A 156 -4.02 -13.66 23.38
N GLU A 157 -5.24 -13.97 23.79
CA GLU A 157 -6.27 -14.63 22.97
C GLU A 157 -6.77 -13.75 21.83
N GLU A 158 -6.99 -12.45 22.06
CA GLU A 158 -7.36 -11.51 21.01
C GLU A 158 -6.25 -11.38 19.97
N ILE A 159 -4.98 -11.33 20.41
CA ILE A 159 -3.83 -11.26 19.49
C ILE A 159 -3.75 -12.52 18.62
N GLU A 160 -3.99 -13.70 19.19
CA GLU A 160 -4.04 -14.95 18.42
C GLU A 160 -5.17 -14.92 17.40
N THR A 161 -6.37 -14.48 17.83
CA THR A 161 -7.54 -14.36 16.96
C THR A 161 -7.28 -13.40 15.80
N TRP A 162 -6.78 -12.20 16.07
CA TRP A 162 -6.44 -11.24 15.01
C TRP A 162 -5.31 -11.74 14.10
N THR A 163 -4.32 -12.44 14.65
CA THR A 163 -3.25 -13.04 13.83
C THR A 163 -3.84 -14.11 12.89
N ALA A 164 -4.74 -14.95 13.37
CA ALA A 164 -5.42 -15.97 12.56
C ALA A 164 -6.33 -15.32 11.51
N ASP A 165 -7.08 -14.29 11.86
CA ASP A 165 -7.97 -13.58 10.95
C ASP A 165 -7.21 -12.79 9.88
N ALA A 166 -6.06 -12.20 10.23
CA ALA A 166 -5.16 -11.57 9.28
C ALA A 166 -4.62 -12.57 8.24
N LEU A 167 -4.41 -13.84 8.61
CA LEU A 167 -4.01 -14.90 7.67
C LEU A 167 -5.20 -15.42 6.86
N ARG A 168 -6.39 -15.49 7.47
CA ARG A 168 -7.62 -15.99 6.83
C ARG A 168 -8.16 -15.05 5.76
N TYR A 169 -8.19 -13.75 6.05
CA TYR A 169 -8.72 -12.72 5.16
C TYR A 169 -7.64 -11.97 4.38
N GLY A 170 -6.38 -12.19 4.75
CA GLY A 170 -5.21 -11.51 4.21
C GLY A 170 -4.88 -11.90 2.79
N ASP A 171 -4.51 -10.89 2.00
CA ASP A 171 -3.77 -11.11 0.77
C ASP A 171 -2.26 -11.26 1.01
N ALA A 172 -1.48 -11.47 -0.05
CA ALA A 172 -0.02 -11.62 0.05
C ALA A 172 0.66 -10.40 0.71
N GLU A 173 0.14 -9.18 0.51
CA GLU A 173 0.64 -7.98 1.16
C GLU A 173 0.37 -8.02 2.67
N THR A 174 -0.86 -8.31 3.05
CA THR A 174 -1.30 -8.35 4.44
C THR A 174 -0.53 -9.40 5.23
N CYS A 175 -0.37 -10.60 4.66
CA CYS A 175 0.43 -11.68 5.26
C CYS A 175 1.90 -11.27 5.43
N TYR A 176 2.49 -10.58 4.46
CA TYR A 176 3.85 -10.06 4.59
C TYR A 176 3.96 -9.02 5.72
N ARG A 177 3.04 -8.05 5.76
CA ARG A 177 3.01 -7.01 6.80
C ARG A 177 2.83 -7.60 8.19
N LEU A 178 1.92 -8.56 8.34
CA LEU A 178 1.76 -9.33 9.59
C LEU A 178 3.08 -10.00 9.99
N GLY A 179 3.77 -10.65 9.05
CA GLY A 179 5.08 -11.24 9.30
C GLY A 179 6.09 -10.22 9.83
N THR A 180 6.13 -9.01 9.26
CA THR A 180 7.06 -7.96 9.73
C THR A 180 6.75 -7.48 11.15
N VAL A 181 5.46 -7.30 11.49
CA VAL A 181 5.03 -6.95 12.85
C VAL A 181 5.41 -8.06 13.84
N LEU A 182 5.23 -9.32 13.47
CA LEU A 182 5.57 -10.46 14.32
C LEU A 182 7.09 -10.63 14.53
N VAL A 183 7.91 -10.27 13.54
CA VAL A 183 9.37 -10.20 13.72
C VAL A 183 9.75 -9.13 14.74
N GLN A 184 9.13 -7.94 14.67
CA GLN A 184 9.37 -6.86 15.64
C GLN A 184 8.99 -7.30 17.06
N ALA A 185 7.86 -7.99 17.20
CA ALA A 185 7.41 -8.59 18.45
C ALA A 185 8.21 -9.84 18.88
N LYS A 186 9.32 -10.18 18.20
CA LYS A 186 10.18 -11.36 18.44
C LYS A 186 9.46 -12.72 18.36
N LYS A 187 8.30 -12.80 17.70
CA LYS A 187 7.49 -14.01 17.51
C LYS A 187 7.87 -14.73 16.20
N ASN A 188 9.11 -15.19 16.09
CA ASN A 188 9.70 -15.71 14.84
C ASN A 188 8.93 -16.88 14.20
N GLU A 189 8.43 -17.84 14.98
CA GLU A 189 7.66 -18.97 14.43
C GLU A 189 6.32 -18.53 13.82
N LYS A 190 5.67 -17.51 14.40
CA LYS A 190 4.44 -16.95 13.82
C LYS A 190 4.76 -16.10 12.58
N ALA A 191 5.83 -15.31 12.64
CA ALA A 191 6.30 -14.53 11.50
C ALA A 191 6.60 -15.42 10.30
N ARG A 192 7.26 -16.56 10.54
CA ARG A 192 7.50 -17.60 9.53
C ARG A 192 6.19 -18.06 8.87
N ARG A 193 5.17 -18.43 9.65
CA ARG A 193 3.86 -18.84 9.11
C ARG A 193 3.26 -17.75 8.23
N ALA A 194 3.30 -16.49 8.67
CA ALA A 194 2.77 -15.37 7.90
C ALA A 194 3.52 -15.14 6.57
N PHE A 195 4.86 -15.22 6.58
CA PHE A 195 5.64 -15.14 5.33
C PHE A 195 5.41 -16.32 4.40
N SER A 196 5.25 -17.53 4.94
CA SER A 196 4.88 -18.72 4.14
C SER A 196 3.52 -18.51 3.48
N GLU A 197 2.52 -18.04 4.22
CA GLU A 197 1.18 -17.78 3.66
C GLU A 197 1.22 -16.68 2.60
N ALA A 198 2.04 -15.65 2.76
CA ALA A 198 2.22 -14.63 1.72
C ALA A 198 2.77 -15.21 0.40
N VAL A 199 3.72 -16.15 0.48
CA VAL A 199 4.27 -16.85 -0.69
C VAL A 199 3.23 -17.77 -1.31
N ASP A 200 2.44 -18.44 -0.49
CA ASP A 200 1.43 -19.38 -0.95
C ASP A 200 0.22 -18.66 -1.58
N HIS A 201 -0.27 -17.59 -0.97
CA HIS A 201 -1.27 -16.71 -1.56
C HIS A 201 -0.85 -16.26 -2.97
N TYR A 202 0.41 -15.88 -3.16
CA TYR A 202 0.94 -15.58 -4.51
C TYR A 202 0.92 -16.77 -5.46
N ARG A 203 1.22 -17.99 -4.99
CA ARG A 203 1.20 -19.21 -5.82
C ARG A 203 -0.21 -19.58 -6.28
N ARG A 204 -1.19 -19.52 -5.37
CA ARG A 204 -2.60 -19.84 -5.65
C ARG A 204 -3.33 -18.72 -6.41
N SER A 205 -2.78 -17.50 -6.43
CA SER A 205 -3.39 -16.33 -7.06
C SER A 205 -3.50 -16.46 -8.59
N PRO A 206 -4.60 -15.97 -9.19
CA PRO A 206 -4.73 -15.81 -10.64
C PRO A 206 -3.64 -14.93 -11.26
N GLY A 207 -3.37 -15.10 -12.55
CA GLY A 207 -2.28 -14.41 -13.26
C GLY A 207 -2.24 -12.88 -13.08
N PHE A 208 -3.41 -12.22 -13.11
CA PHE A 208 -3.50 -10.77 -12.93
C PHE A 208 -3.16 -10.30 -11.51
N VAL A 209 -3.53 -11.07 -10.48
CA VAL A 209 -3.20 -10.81 -9.07
C VAL A 209 -1.72 -11.10 -8.79
N ARG A 210 -1.15 -12.12 -9.44
CA ARG A 210 0.28 -12.45 -9.27
C ARG A 210 1.20 -11.28 -9.60
N ARG A 211 0.82 -10.41 -10.55
CA ARG A 211 1.63 -9.24 -10.93
C ARG A 211 1.86 -8.29 -9.75
N THR A 212 0.84 -8.03 -8.94
CA THR A 212 0.92 -7.17 -7.76
C THR A 212 1.44 -7.93 -6.54
N ALA A 213 1.06 -9.20 -6.36
CA ALA A 213 1.50 -10.03 -5.23
C ALA A 213 2.97 -10.49 -5.30
N ARG A 214 3.60 -10.49 -6.48
CA ARG A 214 4.98 -10.99 -6.69
C ARG A 214 5.99 -10.30 -5.77
N ILE A 215 5.88 -8.99 -5.59
CA ILE A 215 6.84 -8.24 -4.75
C ILE A 215 6.76 -8.67 -3.29
N TRP A 216 5.55 -8.92 -2.79
CA TRP A 216 5.31 -9.36 -1.43
C TRP A 216 5.79 -10.79 -1.19
N ALA A 217 5.59 -11.69 -2.15
CA ALA A 217 6.15 -13.04 -2.10
C ALA A 217 7.69 -13.03 -2.11
N LEU A 218 8.31 -12.19 -2.94
CA LEU A 218 9.78 -12.05 -2.96
C LEU A 218 10.31 -11.51 -1.62
N ARG A 219 9.69 -10.47 -1.06
CA ARG A 219 10.05 -9.92 0.26
C ARG A 219 9.87 -10.94 1.37
N SER A 220 8.81 -11.75 1.31
CA SER A 220 8.55 -12.84 2.26
C SER A 220 9.62 -13.92 2.20
N ARG A 221 10.02 -14.38 1.01
CA ARG A 221 11.14 -15.33 0.83
C ARG A 221 12.46 -14.81 1.40
N MET A 222 12.76 -13.54 1.18
CA MET A 222 13.96 -12.92 1.74
C MET A 222 13.89 -12.88 3.28
N SER A 223 12.71 -12.58 3.83
CA SER A 223 12.51 -12.54 5.29
C SER A 223 12.61 -13.93 5.91
N LEU A 224 12.04 -14.96 5.29
CA LEU A 224 12.20 -16.36 5.68
C LEU A 224 13.66 -16.80 5.70
N ARG A 225 14.43 -16.46 4.66
CA ARG A 225 15.86 -16.74 4.59
C ARG A 225 16.65 -16.08 5.72
N LYS A 226 16.33 -14.82 6.06
CA LYS A 226 16.96 -14.10 7.19
C LYS A 226 16.66 -14.77 8.53
N LEU A 227 15.49 -15.37 8.66
CA LEU A 227 15.07 -16.14 9.84
C LEU A 227 15.60 -17.60 9.84
N GLY A 228 16.38 -18.01 8.84
CA GLY A 228 16.96 -19.36 8.75
C GLY A 228 16.07 -20.41 8.08
N TYR A 229 14.93 -20.02 7.51
CA TYR A 229 14.02 -20.95 6.84
C TYR A 229 14.22 -21.00 5.32
N GLY A 230 13.73 -22.07 4.70
CA GLY A 230 13.62 -22.23 3.25
C GLY A 230 12.63 -21.26 2.61
N PRO A 231 12.56 -21.21 1.27
CA PRO A 231 11.72 -20.25 0.53
C PRO A 231 10.22 -20.39 0.80
N ASP A 232 9.79 -21.55 1.31
CA ASP A 232 8.39 -21.85 1.62
C ASP A 232 8.16 -21.96 3.14
N GLY A 233 9.19 -21.62 3.92
CA GLY A 233 9.19 -21.74 5.38
C GLY A 233 9.45 -23.15 5.89
N GLY A 234 9.89 -24.11 5.07
CA GLY A 234 10.47 -25.36 5.59
C GLY A 234 11.77 -25.10 6.36
N LYS A 235 12.14 -25.96 7.32
CA LYS A 235 13.52 -25.93 7.85
C LYS A 235 14.46 -26.37 6.74
N LYS A 236 15.62 -25.70 6.64
CA LYS A 236 16.69 -26.12 5.72
C LYS A 236 17.28 -27.45 6.15
#